data_AF-A0A2V9TCW0-F1
#
_entry.id   AF-A0A2V9TCW0-F1
#
_cell.length_a   1.000
_cell.length_b   1.000
_cell.length_c   1.000
_cell.angle_alpha   90.00
_cell.angle_beta   90.00
_cell.angle_gamma   90.00
#
_symmetry.space_group_name_H-M   'P 1'
#
loop_
_entity.id
_entity.type
_entity.pdbx_description
1 polymer ?
#
loop_
_entity_poly.entity_id
_entity_poly.type
_entity_poly.pdbx_seq_one_letter_code
_entity_poly.pdbx_strand_id
1 'polypeptide(L)'
;RHRIGYLLGVELTYRYRGSGSLAVRNDNLSLQFVRHRQITHTSLDPNNLTGRLQSDADELSHQTEREIRKHPEKKDELQTKLEHFEKETAEWQEFLSTHSLLPVKLDQAKPEADGWVFFSAQDKWIGDWKNPEEFVLRIPLDDR
;
A
#
# COMPACT_ATOMS: atom_id res chain seq x y z
N ARG A 1 -11.18 15.54 4.68
CA ARG A 1 -11.27 14.21 4.04
C ARG A 1 -10.01 13.47 4.48
N HIS A 2 -10.08 12.66 5.53
CA HIS A 2 -8.97 11.75 5.85
C HIS A 2 -8.94 10.70 4.73
N ARG A 3 -7.79 10.49 4.11
CA ARG A 3 -7.57 9.44 3.11
C ARG A 3 -6.52 8.51 3.69
N ILE A 4 -6.64 7.23 3.36
CA ILE A 4 -5.64 6.19 3.64
C ILE A 4 -4.39 6.48 2.79
N GLY A 5 -3.60 7.45 3.25
CA GLY A 5 -2.39 7.93 2.59
C GLY A 5 -2.54 8.25 1.10
N TYR A 6 -1.39 8.36 0.43
CA TYR A 6 -1.31 8.28 -1.02
C TYR A 6 -0.45 7.05 -1.30
N LEU A 7 -1.06 6.01 -1.87
CA LEU A 7 -0.41 4.75 -2.22
C LEU A 7 -0.50 4.54 -3.73
N LEU A 8 0.56 3.97 -4.30
CA LEU A 8 0.56 3.44 -5.65
C LEU A 8 0.65 1.92 -5.56
N GLY A 9 -0.40 1.24 -6.04
CA GLY A 9 -0.43 -0.22 -6.16
C GLY A 9 -0.02 -0.65 -7.57
N VAL A 10 0.81 -1.69 -7.65
CA VAL A 10 1.16 -2.38 -8.89
C VAL A 10 0.84 -3.86 -8.73
N GLU A 11 0.00 -4.41 -9.60
CA GLU A 11 -0.24 -5.84 -9.68
C GLU A 11 0.85 -6.50 -10.51
N LEU A 12 1.48 -7.54 -9.96
CA LEU A 12 2.54 -8.29 -10.61
C LEU A 12 2.15 -9.75 -10.76
N THR A 13 2.54 -10.36 -11.87
CA THR A 13 2.39 -11.80 -12.11
C THR A 13 3.74 -12.38 -12.52
N TYR A 14 4.24 -13.34 -11.74
CA TYR A 14 5.47 -14.07 -12.00
C TYR A 14 5.14 -15.42 -12.60
N ARG A 15 5.80 -15.78 -13.70
CA ARG A 15 5.67 -17.09 -14.35
C ARG A 15 7.03 -17.73 -14.54
N TYR A 16 7.28 -18.81 -13.80
CA TYR A 16 8.52 -19.54 -13.80
C TYR A 16 8.47 -20.75 -14.74
N ARG A 17 9.47 -20.86 -15.63
CA ARG A 17 9.59 -21.93 -16.63
C ARG A 17 10.88 -22.74 -16.52
N GLY A 18 11.66 -22.52 -15.46
CA GLY A 18 12.94 -23.19 -15.25
C GLY A 18 12.80 -24.57 -14.62
N SER A 19 13.90 -25.32 -14.58
CA SER A 19 13.99 -26.65 -13.94
C SER A 19 14.34 -26.61 -12.45
N GLY A 20 14.84 -25.47 -11.95
CA GLY A 20 15.16 -25.26 -10.53
C GLY A 20 14.01 -24.60 -9.76
N SER A 21 14.36 -23.74 -8.81
CA SER A 21 13.40 -22.89 -8.10
C SER A 21 13.85 -21.43 -8.08
N LEU A 22 12.90 -20.50 -8.05
CA LEU A 22 13.14 -19.07 -7.93
C LEU A 22 12.44 -18.53 -6.68
N ALA A 23 13.18 -17.88 -5.78
CA ALA A 23 12.58 -17.14 -4.68
C ALA A 23 12.16 -15.75 -5.19
N VAL A 24 10.87 -15.44 -5.10
CA VAL A 24 10.34 -14.10 -5.36
C VAL A 24 10.15 -13.43 -4.01
N ARG A 25 10.89 -12.35 -3.78
CA ARG A 25 10.81 -11.53 -2.58
C ARG A 25 10.37 -10.12 -2.94
N ASN A 26 9.50 -9.55 -2.12
CA ASN A 26 8.90 -8.24 -2.36
C ASN A 26 9.47 -7.15 -1.47
N ASP A 27 10.54 -7.43 -0.71
CA ASP A 27 11.18 -6.50 0.23
C ASP A 27 12.17 -5.54 -0.45
N ASN A 28 12.66 -5.89 -1.64
CA ASN A 28 13.66 -5.11 -2.37
C ASN A 28 13.14 -4.53 -3.70
N LEU A 29 11.84 -4.65 -3.97
CA LEU A 29 11.23 -3.99 -5.13
C LEU A 29 11.36 -2.49 -4.95
N SER A 30 11.72 -1.78 -6.02
CA SER A 30 11.84 -0.33 -5.96
C SER A 30 11.15 0.36 -7.12
N LEU A 31 10.48 1.45 -6.81
CA LEU A 31 9.81 2.31 -7.77
C LEU A 31 10.51 3.66 -7.80
N GLN A 32 10.99 4.07 -8.96
CA GLN A 32 11.65 5.35 -9.15
C GLN A 32 10.81 6.29 -9.98
N PHE A 33 10.55 7.50 -9.48
CA PHE A 33 9.95 8.59 -10.25
C PHE A 33 11.03 9.31 -11.08
N VAL A 34 10.89 9.30 -12.40
CA VAL A 34 11.95 9.69 -13.33
C VAL A 34 12.03 11.20 -13.49
N ARG A 35 10.89 11.89 -13.55
CA ARG A 35 10.85 13.33 -13.86
C ARG A 35 11.24 14.20 -12.66
N HIS A 36 11.06 13.69 -11.44
CA HIS A 36 11.32 14.45 -10.22
C HIS A 36 12.41 13.79 -9.37
N ARG A 37 13.65 14.24 -9.56
CA ARG A 37 14.81 13.96 -8.70
C ARG A 37 15.16 12.47 -8.52
N GLN A 38 14.68 11.59 -9.39
CA GLN A 38 15.02 10.16 -9.35
C GLN A 38 14.71 9.50 -7.99
N ILE A 39 13.69 10.03 -7.28
CA ILE A 39 13.31 9.53 -5.96
C ILE A 39 12.88 8.07 -6.10
N THR A 40 13.46 7.23 -5.25
CA THR A 40 13.25 5.80 -5.26
C THR A 40 12.56 5.39 -3.96
N HIS A 41 11.41 4.73 -4.08
CA HIS A 41 10.68 4.14 -2.97
C HIS A 41 10.85 2.64 -3.00
N THR A 42 11.17 2.04 -1.87
CA THR A 42 11.03 0.60 -1.69
C THR A 42 9.55 0.25 -1.58
N SER A 43 9.21 -0.97 -1.95
CA SER A 43 7.91 -1.55 -1.66
C SER A 43 7.62 -1.49 -0.16
N LEU A 44 6.33 -1.33 0.13
CA LEU A 44 5.80 -1.29 1.46
C LEU A 44 5.44 -2.70 1.90
N ASP A 45 5.82 -3.04 3.13
CA ASP A 45 5.41 -4.30 3.75
C ASP A 45 3.90 -4.24 4.07
N PRO A 46 3.08 -5.20 3.59
CA PRO A 46 1.64 -5.20 3.83
C PRO A 46 1.25 -5.22 5.31
N ASN A 47 2.01 -5.91 6.17
CA ASN A 47 1.72 -5.97 7.60
C ASN A 47 2.02 -4.62 8.27
N ASN A 48 3.12 -3.97 7.88
CA ASN A 48 3.42 -2.62 8.35
C ASN A 48 2.35 -1.62 7.90
N LEU A 49 1.81 -1.76 6.68
CA LEU A 49 0.70 -0.92 6.22
C LEU A 49 -0.57 -1.16 7.01
N THR A 50 -0.96 -2.41 7.24
CA THR A 50 -2.10 -2.77 8.09
C THR A 50 -1.95 -2.18 9.50
N GLY A 51 -0.77 -2.27 10.11
CA GLY A 51 -0.50 -1.70 11.43
C GLY A 51 -0.61 -0.18 11.45
N ARG A 52 -0.12 0.51 10.42
CA ARG A 52 -0.29 1.97 10.28
C ARG A 52 -1.75 2.37 10.15
N LEU A 53 -2.52 1.65 9.35
CA LEU A 53 -3.95 1.93 9.17
C LEU A 53 -4.74 1.77 10.47
N GLN A 54 -4.43 0.74 11.25
CA GLN A 54 -5.03 0.58 12.57
C GLN A 54 -4.68 1.75 13.50
N SER A 55 -3.40 2.15 13.53
CA SER A 55 -2.96 3.29 14.35
C SER A 55 -3.65 4.60 13.95
N ASP A 56 -3.83 4.85 12.65
CA ASP A 56 -4.51 6.04 12.15
C ASP A 56 -6.00 6.03 12.55
N ALA A 57 -6.65 4.86 12.52
CA ALA A 57 -8.05 4.70 12.95
C ALA A 57 -8.21 4.92 14.47
N ASP A 58 -7.32 4.35 15.28
CA ASP A 58 -7.34 4.53 16.73
C ASP A 58 -7.11 6.01 17.11
N GLU A 59 -6.18 6.69 16.44
CA GLU A 59 -5.94 8.11 16.65
C GLU A 59 -7.16 8.96 16.27
N LEU A 60 -7.76 8.70 15.10
CA LEU A 60 -8.94 9.42 14.65
C LEU A 60 -10.13 9.20 15.60
N SER A 61 -10.31 7.99 16.13
CA SER A 61 -11.34 7.68 17.12
C SER A 61 -11.15 8.53 18.39
N HIS A 62 -9.95 8.54 18.95
CA HIS A 62 -9.62 9.37 20.11
C HIS A 62 -9.79 10.87 19.86
N GLN A 63 -9.41 11.37 18.68
CA GLN A 63 -9.62 12.77 18.32
C GLN A 63 -11.12 13.09 18.20
N THR A 64 -11.90 12.20 17.57
CA THR A 64 -13.34 12.35 17.39
C THR A 64 -14.06 12.43 18.73
N GLU A 65 -13.74 11.56 19.69
CA GLU A 65 -14.31 11.63 21.04
C GLU A 65 -14.06 12.97 21.72
N ARG A 66 -12.84 13.51 21.59
CA ARG A 66 -12.48 14.81 22.16
C ARG A 66 -13.26 15.94 21.51
N GLU A 67 -13.44 15.90 20.19
CA GLU A 67 -14.20 16.91 19.47
C GLU A 67 -15.69 16.84 19.77
N ILE A 68 -16.28 15.65 19.92
CA ILE A 68 -17.68 15.49 20.36
C ILE A 68 -17.89 16.07 21.77
N ARG A 69 -16.94 15.90 22.69
CA ARG A 69 -17.02 16.50 24.03
C ARG A 69 -17.01 18.03 24.00
N LYS A 70 -16.25 18.64 23.06
CA LYS A 70 -16.21 20.09 22.88
C LYS A 70 -17.43 20.62 22.12
N HIS A 71 -17.92 19.84 21.17
CA HIS A 71 -18.93 20.21 20.18
C HIS A 71 -20.01 19.11 20.07
N PRO A 72 -20.84 18.92 21.11
CA PRO A 72 -21.86 17.88 21.13
C PRO A 72 -22.90 18.06 20.00
N GLU A 73 -23.09 19.29 19.52
CA GLU A 73 -23.96 19.61 18.38
C GLU A 73 -23.49 19.01 17.05
N LYS A 74 -22.20 18.64 16.93
CA LYS A 74 -21.62 18.03 15.73
C LYS A 74 -21.48 16.51 15.83
N LYS A 75 -22.03 15.90 16.88
CA LYS A 75 -21.84 14.48 17.18
C LYS A 75 -22.13 13.59 15.99
N ASP A 76 -23.29 13.73 15.37
CA ASP A 76 -23.72 12.85 14.29
C ASP A 76 -22.78 12.97 13.06
N GLU A 77 -22.40 14.19 12.69
CA GLU A 77 -21.47 14.44 11.58
C GLU A 77 -20.08 13.82 11.86
N LEU A 78 -19.56 14.00 13.07
CA LEU A 78 -18.26 13.48 13.48
C LEU A 78 -18.27 11.95 13.54
N GLN A 79 -19.33 11.36 14.07
CA GLN A 79 -19.49 9.90 14.15
C GLN A 79 -19.63 9.27 12.76
N THR A 80 -20.42 9.86 11.86
CA THR A 80 -20.51 9.35 10.47
C THR A 80 -19.16 9.40 9.75
N LYS A 81 -18.34 10.43 10.00
CA LYS A 81 -16.98 10.49 9.43
C LYS A 81 -16.07 9.41 9.97
N LEU A 82 -16.16 9.13 11.28
CA LEU A 82 -15.39 8.06 11.92
C LEU A 82 -15.79 6.69 11.37
N GLU A 83 -17.09 6.39 11.32
CA GLU A 83 -17.63 5.14 10.78
C GLU A 83 -17.19 4.91 9.33
N HIS A 84 -17.21 5.96 8.50
CA HIS A 84 -16.70 5.86 7.13
C HIS A 84 -15.21 5.52 7.09
N PHE A 85 -14.39 6.17 7.93
CA PHE A 85 -12.95 5.93 7.96
C PHE A 85 -12.61 4.53 8.49
N GLU A 86 -13.30 4.06 9.52
CA GLU A 86 -13.15 2.70 10.05
C GLU A 86 -13.53 1.66 9.01
N LYS A 87 -14.62 1.88 8.26
CA LYS A 87 -15.00 1.01 7.15
C LYS A 87 -13.93 0.98 6.06
N GLU A 88 -13.45 2.14 5.61
CA GLU A 88 -12.41 2.22 4.59
C GLU A 88 -11.13 1.51 5.07
N THR A 89 -10.80 1.65 6.35
CA THR A 89 -9.66 0.97 6.99
C THR A 89 -9.82 -0.54 6.96
N ALA A 90 -10.99 -1.06 7.36
CA ALA A 90 -11.28 -2.49 7.32
C ALA A 90 -11.19 -3.07 5.91
N GLU A 91 -11.76 -2.37 4.92
CA GLU A 91 -11.68 -2.76 3.49
C GLU A 91 -10.21 -2.82 3.02
N TRP A 92 -9.38 -1.85 3.41
CA TRP A 92 -7.96 -1.88 3.08
C TRP A 92 -7.19 -2.99 3.79
N GLN A 93 -7.49 -3.29 5.06
CA GLN A 93 -6.86 -4.39 5.78
C GLN A 93 -7.20 -5.74 5.14
N GLU A 94 -8.46 -5.94 4.75
CA GLU A 94 -8.90 -7.13 4.01
C GLU A 94 -8.20 -7.21 2.65
N PHE A 95 -8.12 -6.10 1.91
CA PHE A 95 -7.44 -6.06 0.64
C PHE A 95 -5.95 -6.41 0.76
N LEU A 96 -5.24 -5.77 1.69
CA LEU A 96 -3.82 -6.00 1.92
C LEU A 96 -3.54 -7.45 2.34
N SER A 97 -4.41 -8.05 3.16
CA SER A 97 -4.21 -9.43 3.60
C SER A 97 -4.50 -10.47 2.50
N THR A 98 -5.45 -10.18 1.61
CA THR A 98 -5.90 -11.14 0.58
C THR A 98 -5.16 -11.00 -0.74
N HIS A 99 -4.86 -9.76 -1.14
CA HIS A 99 -4.39 -9.46 -2.49
C HIS A 99 -2.93 -9.03 -2.56
N SER A 100 -2.25 -8.82 -1.43
CA SER A 100 -0.82 -8.50 -1.49
C SER A 100 0.00 -9.67 -2.01
N LEU A 101 0.97 -9.38 -2.86
CA LEU A 101 1.97 -10.35 -3.24
C LEU A 101 2.81 -10.68 -2.00
N LEU A 102 2.79 -11.93 -1.57
CA LEU A 102 3.61 -12.41 -0.46
C LEU A 102 4.89 -13.08 -0.99
N PRO A 103 5.97 -13.13 -0.18
CA PRO A 103 7.16 -13.88 -0.53
C PRO A 103 6.83 -15.34 -0.88
N VAL A 104 7.33 -15.82 -2.01
CA VAL A 104 6.96 -17.12 -2.55
C VAL A 104 8.13 -17.76 -3.28
N LYS A 105 8.26 -19.08 -3.14
CA LYS A 105 9.18 -19.89 -3.95
C LYS A 105 8.43 -20.48 -5.13
N LEU A 106 8.86 -20.15 -6.34
CA LEU A 106 8.35 -20.71 -7.58
C LEU A 106 9.19 -21.92 -8.00
N ASP A 107 8.52 -22.97 -8.47
CA ASP A 107 9.12 -24.19 -9.01
C ASP A 107 8.14 -24.86 -9.98
N GLN A 108 8.41 -26.10 -10.39
CA GLN A 108 7.52 -26.82 -11.32
C GLN A 108 6.14 -27.16 -10.73
N ALA A 109 6.02 -27.29 -9.40
CA ALA A 109 4.75 -27.57 -8.72
C ALA A 109 3.94 -26.28 -8.48
N LYS A 110 4.63 -25.16 -8.24
CA LYS A 110 4.05 -23.82 -8.13
C LYS A 110 4.73 -22.85 -9.10
N PRO A 111 4.36 -22.88 -10.40
CA PRO A 111 5.06 -22.10 -11.42
C PRO A 111 4.61 -20.64 -11.51
N GLU A 112 3.52 -20.26 -10.86
CA GLU A 112 2.92 -18.93 -10.95
C GLU A 112 2.61 -18.36 -9.57
N ALA A 113 2.79 -17.05 -9.43
CA ALA A 113 2.31 -16.27 -8.31
C ALA A 113 1.98 -14.84 -8.76
N ASP A 114 0.93 -14.30 -8.18
CA ASP A 114 0.42 -12.98 -8.47
C ASP A 114 0.00 -12.25 -7.20
N GLY A 115 -0.10 -10.92 -7.31
CA GLY A 115 -0.56 -10.07 -6.22
C GLY A 115 -0.10 -8.64 -6.36
N TRP A 116 -0.57 -7.81 -5.44
CA TRP A 116 -0.33 -6.38 -5.38
C TRP A 116 0.91 -6.05 -4.55
N VAL A 117 1.69 -5.11 -5.05
CA VAL A 117 2.80 -4.47 -4.33
C VAL A 117 2.52 -2.99 -4.23
N PHE A 118 2.73 -2.41 -3.05
CA PHE A 118 2.41 -1.03 -2.77
C PHE A 118 3.67 -0.18 -2.58
N PHE A 119 3.61 1.06 -3.04
CA PHE A 119 4.67 2.06 -2.88
C PHE A 119 4.07 3.34 -2.30
N SER A 120 4.87 4.07 -1.54
CA SER A 120 4.48 5.41 -1.09
C SER A 120 4.32 6.33 -2.30
N ALA A 121 3.21 7.07 -2.33
CA ALA A 121 2.95 8.14 -3.27
C ALA A 121 2.75 9.48 -2.53
N GLN A 122 3.22 9.59 -1.28
CA GLN A 122 3.11 10.81 -0.46
C GLN A 122 4.11 11.92 -0.84
N ASP A 123 4.89 11.72 -1.90
CA ASP A 123 5.87 12.69 -2.33
C ASP A 123 5.20 13.90 -2.96
N LYS A 124 5.66 15.08 -2.54
CA LYS A 124 5.18 16.40 -2.99
C LYS A 124 5.35 16.66 -4.51
N TRP A 125 5.83 15.66 -5.26
CA TRP A 125 6.33 15.79 -6.62
C TRP A 125 5.59 14.92 -7.64
N ILE A 126 4.61 14.12 -7.21
CA ILE A 126 3.69 13.51 -8.18
C ILE A 126 2.86 14.65 -8.75
N GLY A 127 3.16 15.00 -10.00
CA GLY A 127 2.58 16.16 -10.67
C GLY A 127 1.06 16.11 -10.77
N ASP A 128 0.45 17.27 -10.99
CA ASP A 128 -0.96 17.34 -11.36
C ASP A 128 -1.25 16.46 -12.58
N TRP A 129 -2.49 15.99 -12.73
CA TRP A 129 -2.95 15.13 -13.83
C TRP A 129 -2.58 15.58 -15.26
N LYS A 130 -2.19 16.86 -15.43
CA LYS A 130 -1.71 17.43 -16.70
C LYS A 130 -0.25 17.11 -17.02
N ASN A 131 0.53 16.70 -16.02
CA ASN A 131 1.94 16.34 -16.14
C ASN A 131 2.11 14.89 -15.64
N PRO A 132 1.84 13.88 -16.49
CA PRO A 132 1.98 12.49 -16.09
C PRO A 132 3.41 12.21 -15.63
N GLU A 133 3.53 11.48 -14.54
CA GLU A 133 4.82 11.01 -14.01
C GLU A 133 5.24 9.72 -14.70
N GLU A 134 6.52 9.60 -15.03
CA GLU A 134 7.09 8.34 -15.50
C GLU A 134 7.74 7.62 -14.33
N PHE A 135 7.50 6.32 -14.22
CA PHE A 135 8.10 5.50 -13.19
C PHE A 135 8.87 4.32 -13.76
N VAL A 136 9.93 3.93 -13.06
CA VAL A 136 10.69 2.70 -13.34
C VAL A 136 10.52 1.78 -12.15
N LEU A 137 9.81 0.67 -12.36
CA LEU A 137 9.76 -0.44 -11.42
C LEU A 137 10.98 -1.33 -11.63
N ARG A 138 11.77 -1.52 -10.57
CA ARG A 138 12.91 -2.45 -10.54
C ARG A 138 12.56 -3.65 -9.68
N ILE A 139 12.72 -4.82 -10.27
CA ILE A 139 12.49 -6.10 -9.64
C ILE A 139 13.85 -6.79 -9.52
N PRO A 140 14.51 -6.73 -8.36
CA PRO A 140 15.69 -7.54 -8.14
C PRO A 140 15.28 -9.01 -8.13
N LEU A 141 15.92 -9.80 -8.98
CA LEU A 141 15.92 -11.23 -8.85
C LEU A 141 17.18 -11.57 -8.07
N ASP A 142 17.02 -12.13 -6.87
CA ASP A 142 18.18 -12.68 -6.16
C ASP A 142 18.82 -13.70 -7.10
N ASP A 143 20.05 -13.38 -7.47
CA ASP A 143 20.81 -14.10 -8.47
C ASP A 143 20.96 -15.57 -8.06
N ARG A 144 21.14 -16.41 -9.07
CA ARG A 144 21.79 -17.69 -8.88
C ARG A 144 23.15 -17.54 -8.21
#